data_AF-A0A7W7WMM5-F1
#
_entry.id   AF-A0A7W7WMM5-F1
#
_cell.length_a   1.000
_cell.length_b   1.000
_cell.length_c   1.000
_cell.angle_alpha   90.00
_cell.angle_beta   90.00
_cell.angle_gamma   90.00
#
_symmetry.space_group_name_H-M   'P 1'
#
loop_
_entity.id
_entity.type
_entity.pdbx_description
1 polymer ?
#
loop_
_entity_poly.entity_id
_entity_poly.type
_entity_poly.pdbx_seq_one_letter_code
_entity_poly.pdbx_strand_id
1 'polypeptide(L)'
;MTLGYFGSYASGFPDDLAFEEWLARLESMADAHHRLTEGEHVSGPAADTYRTRVSAATRFAGRTLRTNREAATLLANPDLQIFTGKGMTCVLDPARAACRVAADERGTRHTPDIDDCRPNCANIARTDRDIHILRRQAAHLRAVVNDPAAPPVRHARERHELARLEHIITRHHTGRTR
;
A
#
# COMPACT_ATOMS: atom_id res chain seq x y z
N MET A 1 -27.36 13.87 33.18
CA MET A 1 -27.38 12.70 32.27
C MET A 1 -26.74 13.14 30.96
N THR A 2 -25.50 12.71 30.72
CA THR A 2 -24.76 12.98 29.48
C THR A 2 -25.37 12.12 28.37
N LEU A 3 -26.00 12.76 27.39
CA LEU A 3 -26.49 12.11 26.18
C LEU A 3 -25.28 11.58 25.39
N GLY A 4 -25.08 10.27 25.41
CA GLY A 4 -24.05 9.60 24.65
C GLY A 4 -24.34 9.68 23.16
N TYR A 5 -23.41 10.25 22.41
CA TYR A 5 -23.35 10.18 20.95
C TYR A 5 -22.99 8.74 20.53
N PHE A 6 -23.96 7.84 20.60
CA PHE A 6 -23.87 6.51 19.99
C PHE A 6 -24.80 6.51 18.78
N GLY A 7 -24.24 6.79 17.61
CA GLY A 7 -24.94 6.67 16.34
C GLY A 7 -25.45 5.24 16.18
N SER A 8 -26.76 5.07 16.01
CA SER A 8 -27.34 3.77 15.72
C SER A 8 -27.06 3.39 14.27
N TYR A 9 -26.98 2.09 14.01
CA TYR A 9 -26.78 1.42 12.71
C TYR A 9 -27.82 1.81 11.62
N ALA A 10 -28.82 2.62 11.97
CA ALA A 10 -29.83 3.17 11.05
C ALA A 10 -29.47 4.55 10.47
N SER A 11 -28.36 5.15 10.90
CA SER A 11 -27.76 6.29 10.22
C SER A 11 -26.97 5.77 9.02
N GLY A 12 -27.15 6.33 7.82
CA GLY A 12 -26.44 5.93 6.58
C GLY A 12 -24.91 6.08 6.58
N PHE A 13 -24.29 6.16 7.76
CA PHE A 13 -22.86 6.35 8.02
C PHE A 13 -21.95 5.25 7.43
N PRO A 14 -22.29 3.95 7.49
CA PRO A 14 -21.50 2.91 6.80
C PRO A 14 -21.51 3.07 5.28
N ASP A 15 -22.59 3.67 4.77
CA ASP A 15 -22.86 3.88 3.36
C ASP A 15 -22.04 5.07 2.84
N ASP A 16 -21.93 6.15 3.63
CA ASP A 16 -21.02 7.29 3.35
C ASP A 16 -19.54 6.84 3.34
N LEU A 17 -19.14 5.94 4.25
CA LEU A 17 -17.76 5.45 4.33
C LEU A 17 -17.32 4.74 3.04
N ALA A 18 -18.19 3.94 2.44
CA ALA A 18 -17.86 3.22 1.20
C ALA A 18 -17.62 4.18 0.02
N PHE A 19 -18.35 5.29 -0.03
CA PHE A 19 -18.17 6.31 -1.05
C PHE A 19 -16.85 7.08 -0.84
N GLU A 20 -16.56 7.50 0.40
CA GLU A 20 -15.30 8.17 0.74
C GLU A 20 -14.08 7.29 0.48
N GLU A 21 -14.13 6.01 0.86
CA GLU A 21 -13.06 5.05 0.55
C GLU A 21 -12.84 4.88 -0.95
N TRP A 22 -13.92 4.91 -1.73
CA TRP A 22 -13.84 4.82 -3.19
C TRP A 22 -13.20 6.08 -3.78
N LEU A 23 -13.61 7.27 -3.35
CA LEU A 23 -12.99 8.53 -3.79
C LEU A 23 -11.49 8.56 -3.45
N ALA A 24 -11.13 8.25 -2.21
CA ALA A 24 -9.74 8.19 -1.77
C ALA A 24 -8.93 7.16 -2.59
N ARG A 25 -9.54 6.02 -2.96
CA ARG A 25 -8.90 5.03 -3.84
C ARG A 25 -8.66 5.58 -5.24
N LEU A 26 -9.63 6.29 -5.82
CA LEU A 26 -9.49 6.90 -7.14
C LEU A 26 -8.44 8.01 -7.16
N GLU A 27 -8.42 8.88 -6.16
CA GLU A 27 -7.40 9.92 -6.04
C GLU A 27 -5.99 9.33 -5.95
N SER A 28 -5.82 8.27 -5.15
CA SER A 28 -4.56 7.53 -5.06
C SER A 28 -4.14 6.92 -6.40
N MET A 29 -5.09 6.36 -7.16
CA MET A 29 -4.82 5.82 -8.50
C MET A 29 -4.49 6.91 -9.52
N ALA A 30 -5.14 8.07 -9.45
CA ALA A 30 -4.86 9.20 -10.32
C ALA A 30 -3.46 9.78 -10.06
N ASP A 31 -3.08 9.98 -8.80
CA ASP A 31 -1.71 10.41 -8.43
C ASP A 31 -0.67 9.37 -8.86
N ALA A 32 -0.94 8.08 -8.65
CA ALA A 32 -0.07 7.01 -9.15
C ALA A 32 0.07 7.05 -10.68
N HIS A 33 -1.02 7.26 -11.42
CA HIS A 33 -0.99 7.34 -12.87
C HIS A 33 -0.16 8.54 -13.36
N HIS A 34 -0.41 9.72 -12.80
CA HIS A 34 0.36 10.93 -13.12
C HIS A 34 1.86 10.71 -12.93
N ARG A 35 2.26 10.11 -11.80
CA ARG A 35 3.67 9.84 -11.53
C ARG A 35 4.27 8.81 -12.47
N LEU A 36 3.52 7.76 -12.82
CA LEU A 36 3.98 6.82 -13.84
C LEU A 36 4.20 7.51 -15.19
N THR A 37 3.34 8.45 -15.58
CA THR A 37 3.52 9.24 -16.81
C THR A 37 4.70 10.21 -16.73
N GLU A 38 5.03 10.72 -15.56
CA GLU A 38 6.23 11.51 -15.29
C GLU A 38 7.52 10.66 -15.22
N GLY A 39 7.41 9.33 -15.33
CA GLY A 39 8.55 8.42 -15.33
C GLY A 39 8.95 7.89 -13.95
N GLU A 40 8.02 7.83 -12.99
CA GLU A 40 8.25 7.16 -11.70
C GLU A 40 8.69 5.70 -11.93
N HIS A 41 9.83 5.34 -11.34
CA HIS A 41 10.31 3.97 -11.39
C HIS A 41 9.54 3.10 -10.39
N VAL A 42 9.22 1.89 -10.82
CA VAL A 42 8.54 0.88 -10.01
C VAL A 42 9.30 -0.43 -10.15
N SER A 43 9.62 -1.05 -9.02
CA SER A 43 10.32 -2.33 -8.95
C SER A 43 9.58 -3.30 -8.02
N GLY A 44 10.01 -4.57 -8.02
CA GLY A 44 9.42 -5.63 -7.20
C GLY A 44 8.60 -6.65 -8.00
N PRO A 45 8.19 -7.76 -7.37
CA PRO A 45 7.47 -8.84 -8.05
C PRO A 45 6.13 -8.41 -8.64
N ALA A 46 5.46 -7.40 -8.07
CA ALA A 46 4.18 -6.91 -8.57
C ALA A 46 4.29 -5.63 -9.41
N ALA A 47 5.49 -5.23 -9.86
CA ALA A 47 5.70 -3.97 -10.57
C ALA A 47 4.89 -3.87 -11.88
N ASP A 48 4.86 -4.93 -12.69
CA ASP A 48 4.13 -4.92 -13.96
C ASP A 48 2.62 -4.91 -13.74
N THR A 49 2.14 -5.67 -12.74
CA THR A 49 0.74 -5.64 -12.33
C THR A 49 0.34 -4.26 -11.80
N TYR A 50 1.22 -3.60 -11.02
CA TYR A 50 1.00 -2.23 -10.56
C TYR A 50 0.78 -1.28 -11.74
N ARG A 51 1.72 -1.26 -12.70
CA ARG A 51 1.63 -0.40 -13.89
C ARG A 51 0.35 -0.65 -14.68
N THR A 52 0.01 -1.93 -14.88
CA THR A 52 -1.20 -2.35 -15.60
C THR A 52 -2.46 -1.85 -14.90
N ARG A 53 -2.58 -2.08 -13.59
CA ARG A 53 -3.76 -1.69 -12.80
C ARG A 53 -3.91 -0.19 -12.68
N VAL A 54 -2.82 0.54 -12.44
CA VAL A 54 -2.83 2.01 -12.39
C VAL A 54 -3.25 2.59 -13.74
N SER A 55 -2.74 2.04 -14.86
CA SER A 55 -3.18 2.45 -16.19
C SER A 55 -4.67 2.15 -16.42
N ALA A 56 -5.14 0.97 -16.02
CA ALA A 56 -6.54 0.57 -16.18
C ALA A 56 -7.48 1.39 -15.29
N ALA A 57 -7.03 1.86 -14.13
CA ALA A 57 -7.84 2.62 -13.18
C ALA A 57 -8.34 3.96 -13.74
N THR A 58 -7.68 4.51 -14.76
CA THR A 58 -8.12 5.73 -15.47
C THR A 58 -9.54 5.60 -16.07
N ARG A 59 -9.99 4.39 -16.39
CA ARG A 59 -11.36 4.13 -16.89
C ARG A 59 -12.47 4.45 -15.88
N PHE A 60 -12.10 4.59 -14.60
CA PHE A 60 -13.03 4.94 -13.53
C PHE A 60 -13.06 6.44 -13.26
N ALA A 61 -12.13 7.22 -13.83
CA ALA A 61 -12.12 8.67 -13.70
C ALA A 61 -13.38 9.28 -14.33
N GLY A 62 -14.01 10.24 -13.63
CA GLY A 62 -15.22 10.91 -14.09
C GLY A 62 -16.51 10.08 -14.00
N ARG A 63 -16.46 8.87 -13.45
CA ARG A 63 -17.67 8.06 -13.25
C ARG A 63 -18.50 8.62 -12.10
N THR A 64 -19.77 8.91 -12.34
CA THR A 64 -20.72 9.30 -11.29
C THR A 64 -21.39 8.06 -10.71
N LEU A 65 -21.33 7.87 -9.40
CA LEU A 65 -22.09 6.81 -8.73
C LEU A 65 -23.40 7.36 -8.18
N ARG A 66 -24.44 6.52 -8.25
CA ARG A 66 -25.77 6.86 -7.74
C ARG A 66 -26.04 6.25 -6.37
N THR A 67 -25.30 5.18 -6.01
CA THR A 67 -25.51 4.44 -4.78
C THR A 67 -24.20 3.94 -4.17
N ASN A 68 -24.18 3.75 -2.85
CA ASN A 68 -23.02 3.23 -2.13
C ASN A 68 -22.74 1.75 -2.46
N ARG A 69 -23.75 0.99 -2.87
CA ARG A 69 -23.57 -0.37 -3.39
C ARG A 69 -22.74 -0.40 -4.67
N GLU A 70 -22.90 0.61 -5.54
CA GLU A 70 -22.03 0.75 -6.72
C GLU A 70 -20.59 1.04 -6.29
N ALA A 71 -20.38 1.89 -5.26
CA ALA A 71 -19.05 2.17 -4.71
C ALA A 71 -18.39 0.90 -4.13
N ALA A 72 -19.13 0.14 -3.32
CA ALA A 72 -18.66 -1.14 -2.77
C ALA A 72 -18.31 -2.16 -3.88
N THR A 73 -19.11 -2.22 -4.94
CA THR A 73 -18.86 -3.10 -6.09
C THR A 73 -17.58 -2.69 -6.83
N LEU A 74 -17.34 -1.39 -7.00
CA LEU A 74 -16.10 -0.90 -7.60
C LEU A 74 -14.91 -1.14 -6.68
N LEU A 75 -15.06 -0.96 -5.37
CA LEU A 75 -14.03 -1.26 -4.38
C LEU A 75 -13.65 -2.75 -4.30
N ALA A 76 -14.47 -3.65 -4.83
CA ALA A 76 -14.13 -5.07 -5.01
C ALA A 76 -13.39 -5.35 -6.33
N ASN A 77 -13.28 -4.37 -7.24
CA ASN A 77 -12.64 -4.56 -8.52
C ASN A 77 -11.14 -4.87 -8.35
N PRO A 78 -10.62 -5.95 -8.97
CA PRO A 78 -9.20 -6.31 -8.91
C PRO A 78 -8.24 -5.18 -9.31
N ASP A 79 -8.62 -4.33 -10.27
CA ASP A 79 -7.79 -3.22 -10.73
C ASP A 79 -7.63 -2.13 -9.67
N LEU A 80 -8.61 -2.01 -8.78
CA LEU A 80 -8.55 -1.07 -7.67
C LEU A 80 -7.87 -1.68 -6.44
N GLN A 81 -7.47 -2.96 -6.43
CA GLN A 81 -6.83 -3.61 -5.28
C GLN A 81 -5.34 -3.25 -5.15
N ILE A 82 -5.06 -1.95 -4.98
CA ILE A 82 -3.74 -1.41 -4.65
C ILE A 82 -3.83 -0.68 -3.32
N PHE A 83 -2.94 -1.01 -2.40
CA PHE A 83 -2.90 -0.50 -1.03
C PHE A 83 -1.52 0.05 -0.72
N THR A 84 -1.45 1.29 -0.26
CA THR A 84 -0.18 1.95 0.09
C THR A 84 0.27 1.55 1.49
N GLY A 85 1.55 1.24 1.63
CA GLY A 85 2.18 0.88 2.90
C GLY A 85 3.41 1.72 3.20
N LYS A 86 4.11 1.39 4.30
CA LYS A 86 5.34 2.08 4.69
C LYS A 86 6.54 1.53 3.92
N GLY A 87 6.90 2.18 2.83
CA GLY A 87 8.05 1.77 2.00
C GLY A 87 7.78 0.56 1.10
N MET A 88 6.50 0.31 0.83
CA MET A 88 6.02 -0.64 -0.16
C MET A 88 4.58 -0.31 -0.54
N THR A 89 4.19 -0.73 -1.73
CA THR A 89 2.82 -0.69 -2.22
C THR A 89 2.35 -2.12 -2.48
N CYS A 90 1.26 -2.54 -1.85
CA CYS A 90 0.66 -3.86 -2.01
C CYS A 90 -0.31 -3.87 -3.19
N VAL A 91 0.04 -4.60 -4.24
CA VAL A 91 -0.84 -4.91 -5.38
C VAL A 91 -1.51 -6.24 -5.08
N LEU A 92 -2.64 -6.19 -4.37
CA LEU A 92 -3.20 -7.38 -3.76
C LEU A 92 -3.67 -8.38 -4.83
N ASP A 93 -3.09 -9.57 -4.75
CA ASP A 93 -3.65 -10.82 -5.22
C ASP A 93 -3.87 -11.69 -3.97
N PRO A 94 -5.13 -11.92 -3.55
CA PRO A 94 -5.42 -12.65 -2.31
C PRO A 94 -4.83 -14.07 -2.31
N ALA A 95 -4.72 -14.72 -3.47
CA ALA A 95 -4.20 -16.09 -3.57
C ALA A 95 -2.68 -16.18 -3.38
N ARG A 96 -1.96 -15.07 -3.56
CA ARG A 96 -0.49 -15.00 -3.46
C ARG A 96 0.00 -14.12 -2.30
N ALA A 97 -0.92 -13.65 -1.47
CA ALA A 97 -0.59 -12.83 -0.31
C ALA A 97 0.12 -13.68 0.76
N ALA A 98 1.27 -13.19 1.24
CA ALA A 98 1.99 -13.79 2.35
C ALA A 98 1.61 -13.19 3.72
N CYS A 99 0.74 -12.18 3.74
CA CYS A 99 0.17 -11.55 4.94
C CYS A 99 -1.23 -12.08 5.21
N ARG A 100 -1.78 -11.75 6.38
CA ARG A 100 -3.22 -11.91 6.61
C ARG A 100 -4.04 -11.08 5.62
N VAL A 101 -5.17 -11.65 5.20
CA VAL A 101 -6.14 -10.99 4.32
C VAL A 101 -7.51 -11.13 4.97
N ALA A 102 -8.13 -9.99 5.28
CA ALA A 102 -9.52 -9.95 5.73
C ALA A 102 -10.44 -9.99 4.52
N ALA A 103 -11.62 -10.60 4.67
CA ALA A 103 -12.70 -10.55 3.70
C ALA A 103 -13.90 -9.83 4.32
N ASP A 104 -14.67 -9.12 3.50
CA ASP A 104 -15.98 -8.62 3.90
C ASP A 104 -16.98 -9.78 4.11
N GLU A 105 -18.16 -9.48 4.66
CA GLU A 105 -19.18 -10.50 4.98
C GLU A 105 -19.60 -11.34 3.78
N ARG A 106 -19.50 -10.78 2.57
CA ARG A 106 -19.88 -11.43 1.31
C ARG A 106 -18.72 -12.15 0.63
N GLY A 107 -17.50 -12.04 1.15
CA GLY A 107 -16.28 -12.59 0.53
C GLY A 107 -15.91 -11.95 -0.80
N THR A 108 -16.49 -10.79 -1.11
CA THR A 108 -16.31 -10.08 -2.39
C THR A 108 -15.15 -9.10 -2.35
N ARG A 109 -14.86 -8.53 -1.18
CA ARG A 109 -13.77 -7.57 -1.00
C ARG A 109 -12.74 -8.15 -0.06
N HIS A 110 -11.48 -8.04 -0.47
CA HIS A 110 -10.33 -8.47 0.32
C HIS A 110 -9.47 -7.28 0.71
N THR A 111 -9.08 -7.21 1.98
CA THR A 111 -8.22 -6.16 2.50
C THR A 111 -6.97 -6.79 3.12
N PRO A 112 -5.75 -6.41 2.67
CA PRO A 112 -4.54 -6.95 3.23
C PRO A 112 -4.23 -6.30 4.57
N ASP A 113 -3.69 -7.08 5.50
CA ASP A 113 -3.04 -6.55 6.69
C ASP A 113 -1.64 -6.03 6.28
N ILE A 114 -1.56 -4.73 6.00
CA ILE A 114 -0.34 -4.07 5.51
C ILE A 114 0.80 -4.16 6.52
N ASP A 115 0.47 -4.18 7.82
CA ASP A 115 1.45 -4.23 8.91
C ASP A 115 2.02 -5.65 9.12
N ASP A 116 1.33 -6.70 8.65
CA ASP A 116 1.80 -8.10 8.65
C ASP A 116 2.48 -8.51 7.32
N CYS A 117 2.82 -7.55 6.45
CA CYS A 117 3.44 -7.86 5.17
C CYS A 117 4.81 -8.53 5.31
N ARG A 118 4.98 -9.69 4.66
CA ARG A 118 6.23 -10.46 4.68
C ARG A 118 7.21 -9.96 3.61
N PRO A 119 8.54 -9.97 3.86
CA PRO A 119 9.53 -9.37 2.95
C PRO A 119 9.52 -9.95 1.52
N ASN A 120 9.18 -11.24 1.38
CA ASN A 120 9.17 -11.98 0.12
C ASN A 120 7.76 -12.09 -0.50
N CYS A 121 6.80 -11.29 -0.04
CA CYS A 121 5.44 -11.32 -0.57
C CYS A 121 5.41 -10.97 -2.07
N ALA A 122 4.72 -11.79 -2.88
CA ALA A 122 4.61 -11.61 -4.32
C ALA A 122 3.84 -10.34 -4.72
N ASN A 123 3.05 -9.78 -3.80
CA ASN A 123 2.20 -8.61 -4.03
C ASN A 123 2.94 -7.28 -3.84
N ILE A 124 4.24 -7.29 -3.51
CA ILE A 124 5.00 -6.07 -3.26
C ILE A 124 5.42 -5.42 -4.59
N ALA A 125 4.99 -4.18 -4.77
CA ALA A 125 5.60 -3.20 -5.66
C ALA A 125 6.29 -2.12 -4.81
N ARG A 126 7.33 -1.48 -5.36
CA ARG A 126 8.02 -0.36 -4.73
C ARG A 126 8.21 0.75 -5.75
N THR A 127 7.58 1.88 -5.47
CA THR A 127 7.71 3.13 -6.21
C THR A 127 8.94 3.92 -5.75
N ASP A 128 9.35 4.96 -6.49
CA ASP A 128 10.40 5.88 -6.05
C ASP A 128 10.05 6.52 -4.67
N ARG A 129 8.77 6.78 -4.41
CA ARG A 129 8.27 7.28 -3.10
C ARG A 129 8.48 6.27 -1.98
N ASP A 130 8.18 5.00 -2.23
CA ASP A 130 8.44 3.93 -1.28
C ASP A 130 9.93 3.87 -0.93
N ILE A 131 10.79 3.97 -1.94
CA ILE A 131 12.25 3.99 -1.73
C ILE A 131 12.69 5.22 -0.95
N HIS A 132 12.06 6.39 -1.14
CA HIS A 132 12.36 7.56 -0.31
C HIS A 132 12.03 7.30 1.18
N ILE A 133 10.94 6.60 1.48
CA ILE A 133 10.61 6.19 2.86
C ILE A 133 11.69 5.23 3.40
N LEU A 134 12.06 4.20 2.64
CA LEU A 134 13.07 3.22 3.06
C LEU A 134 14.45 3.88 3.27
N ARG A 135 14.82 4.87 2.44
CA ARG A 135 16.07 5.64 2.61
C ARG A 135 16.09 6.41 3.93
N ARG A 136 14.98 7.06 4.31
CA ARG A 136 14.88 7.76 5.60
C ARG A 136 15.00 6.78 6.78
N GLN A 137 14.37 5.62 6.68
CA GLN A 137 14.48 4.56 7.69
C GLN A 137 15.90 4.00 7.78
N ALA A 138 16.55 3.74 6.65
CA ALA A 138 17.94 3.29 6.61
C ALA A 138 18.90 4.33 7.20
N ALA A 139 18.69 5.62 6.91
CA ALA A 139 19.49 6.70 7.51
C ALA A 139 19.36 6.73 9.04
N HIS A 140 18.13 6.59 9.56
CA HIS A 140 17.88 6.50 11.00
C HIS A 140 18.56 5.28 11.62
N LEU A 141 18.40 4.09 11.02
CA LEU A 141 19.04 2.87 11.51
C LEU A 141 20.57 2.96 11.46
N ARG A 142 21.15 3.60 10.45
CA ARG A 142 22.59 3.80 10.36
C ARG A 142 23.12 4.68 11.51
N ALA A 143 22.37 5.71 11.91
CA ALA A 143 22.72 6.51 13.08
C ALA A 143 22.70 5.67 14.37
N VAL A 144 21.67 4.82 14.56
CA VAL A 144 21.55 3.92 15.72
C VAL A 144 22.66 2.88 15.74
N VAL A 145 22.95 2.25 14.61
CA VAL A 145 23.98 1.21 14.50
C VAL A 145 25.38 1.76 14.80
N ASN A 146 25.63 3.02 14.45
CA ASN A 146 26.91 3.69 14.68
C ASN A 146 27.02 4.35 16.06
N ASP A 147 25.97 4.30 16.89
CA ASP A 147 26.00 4.82 18.26
C ASP A 147 26.86 3.91 19.16
N PRO A 148 28.01 4.39 19.68
CA PRO A 148 28.90 3.59 20.52
C PRO A 148 28.27 3.19 21.88
N ALA A 149 27.20 3.86 22.30
CA ALA A 149 26.56 3.65 23.60
C ALA A 149 25.46 2.56 23.59
N ALA A 150 25.13 1.99 22.43
CA ALA A 150 24.03 1.03 22.33
C ALA A 150 24.45 -0.43 22.72
N PRO A 151 23.56 -1.21 23.36
CA PRO A 151 23.87 -2.60 23.73
C PRO A 151 24.12 -3.51 22.51
N PRO A 152 25.09 -4.46 22.56
CA PRO A 152 25.48 -5.31 21.42
C PRO A 152 24.34 -6.09 20.76
N VAL A 153 23.35 -6.52 21.55
CA VAL A 153 22.20 -7.31 21.06
C VAL A 153 21.25 -6.46 20.21
N ARG A 154 21.10 -5.16 20.52
CA ARG A 154 20.32 -4.23 19.69
C ARG A 154 20.99 -4.07 18.32
N HIS A 155 22.31 -3.86 18.31
CA HIS A 155 23.07 -3.67 17.07
C HIS A 155 22.95 -4.81 16.07
N ALA A 156 22.79 -6.08 16.49
CA ALA A 156 22.71 -7.19 15.55
C ALA A 156 21.42 -7.14 14.71
N ARG A 157 20.27 -6.89 15.37
CA ARG A 157 18.98 -6.75 14.70
C ARG A 157 18.94 -5.51 13.82
N GLU A 158 19.41 -4.38 14.33
CA GLU A 158 19.41 -3.12 13.57
C GLU A 158 20.37 -3.18 12.36
N ARG A 159 21.52 -3.84 12.49
CA ARG A 159 22.43 -4.11 11.35
C ARG A 159 21.78 -4.99 10.28
N HIS A 160 21.10 -6.06 10.70
CA HIS A 160 20.41 -6.94 9.77
C HIS A 160 19.30 -6.19 9.02
N GLU A 161 18.51 -5.39 9.73
CA GLU A 161 17.46 -4.58 9.12
C GLU A 161 18.03 -3.51 8.20
N LEU A 162 19.10 -2.81 8.59
CA LEU A 162 19.79 -1.84 7.73
C LEU A 162 20.26 -2.49 6.43
N ALA A 163 20.95 -3.63 6.52
CA ALA A 163 21.43 -4.36 5.34
C ALA A 163 20.27 -4.79 4.43
N ARG A 164 19.13 -5.21 5.00
CA ARG A 164 17.91 -5.53 4.25
C ARG A 164 17.39 -4.32 3.49
N LEU A 165 17.27 -3.16 4.15
CA LEU A 165 16.81 -1.92 3.53
C LEU A 165 17.74 -1.46 2.40
N GLU A 166 19.06 -1.47 2.64
CA GLU A 166 20.07 -1.11 1.65
C GLU A 166 20.01 -2.01 0.42
N HIS A 167 19.81 -3.32 0.61
CA HIS A 167 19.63 -4.27 -0.49
C HIS A 167 18.39 -3.93 -1.34
N ILE A 168 17.25 -3.63 -0.69
CA ILE A 168 16.02 -3.25 -1.38
C ILE A 168 16.20 -1.96 -2.19
N ILE A 169 16.81 -0.93 -1.58
CA ILE A 169 17.08 0.36 -2.24
C ILE A 169 17.98 0.15 -3.45
N THR A 170 19.06 -0.63 -3.29
CA THR A 170 20.01 -0.93 -4.38
C THR A 170 19.31 -1.63 -5.54
N ARG A 171 18.52 -2.69 -5.26
CA ARG A 171 17.78 -3.42 -6.28
C ARG A 171 16.80 -2.55 -7.06
N HIS A 172 16.18 -1.57 -6.41
CA HIS A 172 15.29 -0.63 -7.10
C HIS A 172 16.07 0.29 -8.05
N HIS A 173 17.26 0.75 -7.68
CA HIS A 173 18.07 1.59 -8.59
C HIS A 173 18.67 0.81 -9.76
N THR A 174 19.13 -0.43 -9.54
CA THR A 174 19.66 -1.26 -10.64
C THR A 174 18.59 -1.68 -11.63
N GLY A 175 17.34 -1.80 -11.18
CA GLY A 175 16.18 -2.03 -12.05
C GLY A 175 15.82 -0.84 -12.93
N ARG A 176 16.27 0.38 -12.60
CA ARG A 176 16.02 1.60 -13.38
C ARG A 176 16.96 1.75 -14.57
N THR A 177 18.14 1.16 -14.50
CA THR A 177 19.19 1.22 -15.54
C THR A 177 19.06 0.15 -16.62
N ARG A 178 18.07 -0.74 -16.51
CA ARG A 178 17.72 -1.74 -17.53
C ARG A 178 16.46 -1.31 -18.25
#